data_AF-A0A4Y8C6S1-F1
#
_entry.id   AF-A0A4Y8C6S1-F1
#
_cell.length_a   1.000
_cell.length_b   1.000
_cell.length_c   1.000
_cell.angle_alpha   90.00
_cell.angle_beta   90.00
_cell.angle_gamma   90.00
#
_symmetry.space_group_name_H-M   'P 1'
#
loop_
_entity.id
_entity.type
_entity.pdbx_description
1 polymer ?
#
loop_
_entity_poly.entity_id
_entity_poly.type
_entity_poly.pdbx_seq_one_letter_code
_entity_poly.pdbx_strand_id
1 'polypeptide(L)'
;KIFKIYKFKTMSDERDEKGELLSDELRLKAFGKIVRSLSLDELLQLFNVLKGDMSFVGPRPLLVEYLPLYNEEQKLRHKVRPGITGWAQVNGRNAISWQKKFEL
;
A
#
# COMPACT_ATOMS: atom_id res chain seq x y z
N LYS A 1 3.28 -3.59 -15.54
CA LYS A 1 4.71 -3.31 -15.23
C LYS A 1 4.93 -3.48 -13.73
N ILE A 2 5.94 -4.24 -13.31
CA ILE A 2 6.34 -4.33 -11.89
C ILE A 2 7.26 -3.16 -11.57
N PHE A 3 7.10 -2.54 -10.40
CA PHE A 3 7.93 -1.43 -9.92
C PHE A 3 8.08 -1.49 -8.39
N LYS A 4 9.07 -0.76 -7.87
CA LYS A 4 9.31 -0.65 -6.41
C LYS A 4 8.57 0.56 -5.86
N ILE A 5 7.81 0.36 -4.79
CA ILE A 5 7.13 1.44 -4.06
C ILE A 5 8.03 1.89 -2.92
N TYR A 6 8.26 3.19 -2.81
CA TYR A 6 9.01 3.76 -1.69
C TYR A 6 8.08 4.14 -0.54
N LYS A 7 8.47 3.78 0.68
CA LYS A 7 7.77 4.16 1.92
C LYS A 7 8.77 4.39 3.04
N PHE A 8 8.42 5.24 4.01
CA PHE A 8 9.18 5.29 5.25
C PHE A 8 8.95 4.03 6.07
N LYS A 9 10.03 3.52 6.65
CA LYS A 9 9.97 2.42 7.61
C LYS A 9 9.43 2.94 8.94
N THR A 10 8.29 2.42 9.37
CA THR A 10 7.62 2.86 10.62
C THR A 10 7.71 1.83 11.75
N MET A 11 8.28 0.65 11.50
CA MET A 11 8.43 -0.43 12.48
C MET A 11 9.90 -0.62 12.83
N SER A 12 10.18 -0.91 14.10
CA SER A 12 11.53 -1.21 14.58
C SER A 12 12.07 -2.54 14.00
N ASP A 13 13.37 -2.78 14.16
CA ASP A 13 14.02 -4.07 13.89
C ASP A 13 14.29 -4.85 15.18
N GLU A 14 13.53 -4.57 16.25
CA GLU A 14 13.65 -5.28 17.50
C GLU A 14 13.36 -6.77 17.31
N ARG A 15 14.18 -7.59 17.98
CA ARG A 15 14.18 -9.04 17.90
C ARG A 15 14.07 -9.65 19.30
N ASP A 16 13.59 -10.87 19.38
CA ASP A 16 13.58 -11.66 20.61
C ASP A 16 14.97 -12.27 20.91
N GLU A 17 15.06 -13.02 22.01
CA GLU A 17 16.29 -13.71 22.44
C GLU A 17 16.78 -14.77 21.45
N LYS A 18 15.90 -15.25 20.55
CA LYS A 18 16.23 -16.21 19.49
C LYS A 18 16.70 -15.52 18.22
N GLY A 19 16.69 -14.19 18.19
CA GLY A 19 17.04 -13.37 17.04
C GLY A 19 15.90 -13.24 16.03
N GLU A 20 14.67 -13.65 16.34
CA GLU A 20 13.51 -13.49 15.45
C GLU A 20 12.87 -12.11 15.62
N LEU A 21 12.34 -11.54 14.54
CA LEU A 21 11.66 -10.25 14.63
C LEU A 21 10.46 -10.35 15.56
N LEU A 22 10.30 -9.35 16.45
CA LEU A 22 9.11 -9.26 17.29
C LEU A 22 7.84 -9.12 16.43
N SER A 23 6.68 -9.33 17.06
CA SER A 23 5.40 -9.13 16.39
C SER A 23 5.22 -7.68 15.93
N ASP A 24 4.41 -7.48 14.89
CA ASP A 24 4.10 -6.14 14.37
C ASP A 24 3.52 -5.21 15.43
N GLU A 25 2.74 -5.75 16.39
CA GLU A 25 2.17 -4.98 17.50
C GLU A 25 3.26 -4.38 18.40
N LEU A 26 4.31 -5.14 18.68
CA LEU A 26 5.44 -4.70 19.50
C LEU A 26 6.38 -3.76 18.72
N ARG A 27 6.54 -3.99 17.41
CA ARG A 27 7.44 -3.20 16.55
C ARG A 27 6.83 -1.88 16.09
N LEU A 28 5.50 -1.76 16.09
CA LEU A 28 4.78 -0.54 15.73
C LEU A 28 4.49 0.33 16.95
N LYS A 29 5.48 1.15 17.32
CA LYS A 29 5.39 2.10 18.45
C LYS A 29 4.45 3.28 18.15
N ALA A 30 4.11 4.06 19.18
CA ALA A 30 3.17 5.18 19.09
C ALA A 30 3.50 6.18 17.97
N PHE A 31 4.78 6.56 17.81
CA PHE A 31 5.20 7.43 16.72
C PHE A 31 4.95 6.81 15.34
N GLY A 32 5.27 5.52 15.17
CA GLY A 32 4.98 4.80 13.92
C GLY A 32 3.49 4.73 13.60
N LYS A 33 2.63 4.61 14.62
CA LYS A 33 1.17 4.68 14.47
C LYS A 33 0.72 6.06 13.97
N ILE A 34 1.28 7.14 14.51
CA ILE A 34 0.98 8.53 14.09
C ILE A 34 1.44 8.77 12.64
N VAL A 35 2.64 8.33 12.28
CA VAL A 35 3.17 8.45 10.90
C VAL A 35 2.22 7.75 9.91
N ARG A 36 1.74 6.54 10.24
CA ARG A 36 0.77 5.81 9.41
C ARG A 36 -0.61 6.45 9.39
N SER A 37 -1.13 6.96 10.52
CA SER A 37 -2.46 7.56 10.57
C SER A 37 -2.54 8.84 9.74
N LEU A 38 -1.45 9.62 9.72
CA LEU A 38 -1.29 10.80 8.89
C LEU A 38 -0.84 10.49 7.45
N SER A 39 -0.68 9.21 7.10
CA SER A 39 -0.17 8.74 5.78
C SER A 39 1.20 9.32 5.41
N LEU A 40 1.99 9.76 6.40
CA LEU A 40 3.31 10.32 6.20
C LEU A 40 4.30 9.27 5.71
N ASP A 41 4.05 7.99 6.01
CA ASP A 41 4.85 6.88 5.47
C ASP A 41 4.81 6.78 3.95
N GLU A 42 3.78 7.35 3.31
CA GLU A 42 3.57 7.31 1.87
C GLU A 42 4.19 8.51 1.12
N LEU A 43 4.77 9.50 1.82
CA LEU A 43 5.36 10.69 1.18
C LEU A 43 6.44 10.35 0.14
N LEU A 44 7.25 9.31 0.37
CA LEU A 44 8.27 8.88 -0.60
C LEU A 44 7.66 8.34 -1.91
N GLN A 45 6.37 8.01 -1.95
CA GLN A 45 5.70 7.62 -3.20
C GLN A 45 5.58 8.79 -4.19
N LEU A 46 5.77 10.04 -3.77
CA LEU A 46 5.87 11.17 -4.68
C LEU A 46 7.03 10.98 -5.69
N PHE A 47 8.12 10.34 -5.27
CA PHE A 47 9.20 9.97 -6.21
C PHE A 47 8.73 8.93 -7.25
N ASN A 48 7.84 8.00 -6.87
CA ASN A 48 7.23 7.07 -7.82
C ASN A 48 6.35 7.79 -8.85
N VAL A 49 5.63 8.85 -8.42
CA VAL A 49 4.82 9.69 -9.31
C VAL A 49 5.73 10.45 -10.28
N LEU A 50 6.78 11.11 -9.78
CA LEU A 50 7.74 11.85 -10.62
C LEU A 50 8.43 10.96 -11.66
N LYS A 51 8.76 9.72 -11.30
CA LYS A 51 9.35 8.73 -12.22
C LYS A 51 8.35 8.17 -13.24
N GLY A 52 7.06 8.42 -13.05
CA GLY A 52 5.98 7.93 -13.91
C GLY A 52 5.57 6.47 -13.64
N ASP A 53 6.00 5.88 -12.52
CA ASP A 53 5.57 4.55 -12.08
C ASP A 53 4.17 4.60 -11.43
N MET A 54 3.81 5.74 -10.81
CA MET A 54 2.51 5.99 -10.18
C MET A 54 1.88 7.31 -10.66
N SER A 55 0.62 7.53 -10.28
CA SER A 55 -0.15 8.78 -10.39
C SER A 55 -0.54 9.28 -9.01
N PHE A 56 -0.99 10.52 -8.89
CA PHE A 56 -1.64 11.01 -7.67
C PHE A 56 -2.95 10.26 -7.39
N VAL A 57 -3.78 10.11 -8.43
CA VAL A 57 -5.09 9.45 -8.38
C VAL A 57 -5.09 8.23 -9.29
N GLY A 58 -5.53 7.09 -8.76
CA GLY A 58 -5.64 5.81 -9.47
C GLY A 58 -5.86 4.63 -8.53
N PRO A 59 -6.04 3.41 -9.06
CA PRO A 59 -6.23 2.21 -8.25
C PRO A 59 -5.02 1.97 -7.33
N ARG A 60 -5.26 1.53 -6.08
CA ARG A 60 -4.15 1.25 -5.15
C ARG A 60 -3.25 0.14 -5.72
N PRO A 61 -1.92 0.30 -5.76
CA PRO A 61 -1.05 -0.80 -6.16
C PRO A 61 -1.15 -1.93 -5.15
N LEU A 62 -1.25 -3.17 -5.64
CA LEU A 62 -1.38 -4.37 -4.82
C LEU A 62 -0.21 -5.32 -5.07
N LEU A 63 -0.09 -6.34 -4.23
CA LEU A 63 0.97 -7.34 -4.33
C LEU A 63 0.91 -8.09 -5.66
N VAL A 64 2.08 -8.41 -6.20
CA VAL A 64 2.22 -9.16 -7.46
C VAL A 64 1.60 -10.55 -7.39
N GLU A 65 1.53 -11.12 -6.18
CA GLU A 65 0.89 -12.41 -5.88
C GLU A 65 -0.60 -12.45 -6.22
N TYR A 66 -1.25 -11.30 -6.36
CA TYR A 66 -2.67 -11.22 -6.72
C TYR A 66 -2.92 -11.24 -8.23
N LEU A 67 -1.89 -11.07 -9.06
CA LEU A 67 -2.03 -11.12 -10.52
C LEU A 67 -2.75 -12.38 -11.05
N PRO A 68 -2.44 -13.61 -10.58
CA PRO A 68 -3.16 -14.80 -11.02
C PRO A 68 -4.58 -14.91 -10.47
N LEU A 69 -4.94 -14.13 -9.45
CA LEU A 69 -6.25 -14.17 -8.79
C LEU A 69 -7.29 -13.26 -9.47
N TYR A 70 -6.86 -12.37 -10.36
CA TYR A 70 -7.77 -11.44 -11.03
C TYR A 70 -8.55 -12.10 -12.17
N ASN A 71 -9.85 -11.82 -12.21
CA ASN A 71 -10.66 -12.04 -13.40
C ASN A 71 -10.37 -10.99 -14.49
N GLU A 72 -10.94 -11.15 -15.69
CA GLU A 72 -10.68 -10.26 -16.83
C GLU A 72 -11.08 -8.80 -16.56
N GLU A 73 -12.15 -8.56 -15.81
CA GLU A 73 -12.59 -7.22 -15.44
C GLU A 73 -11.64 -6.57 -14.43
N GLN A 74 -11.24 -7.29 -13.39
CA GLN A 74 -10.32 -6.81 -12.37
C GLN A 74 -8.95 -6.47 -12.94
N LYS A 75 -8.48 -7.18 -13.98
CA LYS A 75 -7.25 -6.86 -14.70
C LYS A 75 -7.28 -5.46 -15.33
N LEU A 76 -8.46 -4.93 -15.67
CA LEU A 76 -8.61 -3.61 -16.27
C LEU A 76 -8.08 -2.48 -15.38
N ARG A 77 -8.02 -2.67 -14.06
CA ARG A 77 -7.43 -1.72 -13.12
C ARG A 77 -5.98 -1.35 -13.46
N HIS A 78 -5.27 -2.23 -14.17
CA HIS A 78 -3.88 -2.02 -14.58
C HIS A 78 -3.73 -1.26 -15.91
N LYS A 79 -4.84 -0.85 -16.55
CA LYS A 79 -4.82 0.00 -17.76
C LYS A 79 -4.43 1.45 -17.47
N VAL A 80 -4.52 1.88 -16.21
CA VAL A 80 -4.09 3.21 -15.75
C VAL A 80 -2.96 3.08 -14.74
N ARG A 81 -2.22 4.17 -14.52
CA ARG A 81 -1.19 4.19 -13.48
C ARG A 81 -1.84 4.04 -12.09
N PRO A 82 -1.27 3.24 -11.19
CA PRO A 82 -1.75 3.15 -9.82
C PRO A 82 -1.60 4.49 -9.09
N GLY A 83 -2.48 4.74 -8.12
CA GLY A 83 -2.56 6.01 -7.40
C GLY A 83 -2.05 5.95 -5.96
N ILE A 84 -1.55 7.08 -5.46
CA ILE A 84 -1.38 7.30 -4.00
C ILE A 84 -2.76 7.23 -3.33
N THR A 85 -3.74 7.95 -3.89
CA THR A 85 -5.16 7.85 -3.53
C THR A 85 -6.00 7.41 -4.72
N GLY A 86 -7.28 7.14 -4.52
CA GLY A 86 -8.18 6.62 -5.54
C GLY A 86 -9.60 6.44 -5.02
N TRP A 87 -10.50 6.01 -5.91
CA TRP A 87 -11.92 5.89 -5.62
C TRP A 87 -12.21 4.92 -4.46
N ALA A 88 -11.62 3.72 -4.46
CA ALA A 88 -11.70 2.79 -3.34
C ALA A 88 -11.10 3.34 -2.03
N GLN A 89 -10.03 4.14 -2.12
CA GLN A 89 -9.35 4.72 -0.94
C GLN A 89 -10.15 5.85 -0.27
N VAL A 90 -11.08 6.51 -0.98
CA VAL A 90 -11.98 7.50 -0.37
C VAL A 90 -13.31 6.90 0.06
N ASN A 91 -13.72 5.78 -0.54
CA ASN A 91 -15.00 5.10 -0.27
C ASN A 91 -14.90 3.93 0.73
N GLY A 92 -13.91 3.95 1.64
CA GLY A 92 -13.88 3.01 2.78
C GLY A 92 -12.53 2.39 3.11
N ARG A 93 -11.49 2.52 2.27
CA ARG A 93 -10.12 2.03 2.53
C ARG A 93 -10.06 0.56 2.99
N ASN A 94 -9.94 0.33 4.30
CA ASN A 94 -9.81 -0.97 4.92
C ASN A 94 -11.14 -1.51 5.47
N ALA A 95 -12.19 -0.69 5.49
CA ALA A 95 -13.52 -1.04 5.98
C ALA A 95 -14.39 -1.75 4.93
N ILE A 96 -13.96 -1.79 3.67
CA ILE A 96 -14.70 -2.42 2.56
C ILE A 96 -14.04 -3.73 2.11
N SER A 97 -14.86 -4.68 1.63
CA SER A 97 -14.40 -5.99 1.15
C SER A 97 -13.51 -5.88 -0.09
N TRP A 98 -12.71 -6.92 -0.35
CA TRP A 98 -11.89 -6.98 -1.57
C TRP A 98 -12.71 -6.86 -2.85
N GLN A 99 -13.85 -7.55 -2.93
CA GLN A 99 -14.79 -7.43 -4.05
C GLN A 99 -15.21 -5.97 -4.24
N LYS A 100 -15.61 -5.30 -3.15
CA LYS A 100 -16.03 -3.90 -3.23
C LYS A 100 -14.90 -2.96 -3.63
N LYS A 101 -13.66 -3.22 -3.22
CA LYS A 101 -12.47 -2.45 -3.65
C LYS A 101 -12.15 -2.64 -5.13
N PHE A 102 -12.59 -3.71 -5.76
CA PHE A 102 -12.34 -3.95 -7.18
C PHE A 102 -13.45 -3.42 -8.08
N GLU A 103 -14.67 -3.28 -7.57
CA GLU A 103 -15.76 -2.55 -8.23
C GLU A 103 -15.54 -1.03 -8.26
N LEU A 104 -14.71 -0.51 -7.35
CA LEU A 104 -14.43 0.92 -7.15
C LEU A 104 -13.06 1.31 -7.71
#